data_AF-A0A8B7RH69-F1
#
_entry.id   AF-A0A8B7RH69-F1
#
_cell.length_a   1.000
_cell.length_b   1.000
_cell.length_c   1.000
_cell.angle_alpha   90.00
_cell.angle_beta   90.00
_cell.angle_gamma   90.00
#
_symmetry.space_group_name_H-M   'P 1'
#
loop_
_entity.id
_entity.type
_entity.pdbx_description
1 polymer ?
#
loop_
_entity_poly.entity_id
_entity_poly.type
_entity_poly.pdbx_seq_one_letter_code
_entity_poly.pdbx_strand_id
1 'polypeptide(L)'
;MITEDDVYLPSEILLQEYIMMDYGFVYKGHERFITSWPWNYGQFEEDIIDICFEILNRSLYFLENPAKDYSQRNNVVYVCRVVSAMINSNDDNGVLQGNWSEDYSTGVSPLEWNGSVAILRQWSARGGQPVKYGQCWVFAAVMCTVMRCLGVPTRVVSNFRSAHNVDGNLTIDTYYDRNAEMLSAKKQDKIWNFHVWNECWMIRKDLPPGYNGWQVLDPTPQQTSSGLFCCGPASVKAIREGEVHLAYDTPFVYAEVNADEVIWLFGDGQAQEILAHNGSSIGKEISTKMAGSDQRQNITSFYKYPEGSPEERSVFIKASRKMLRSGRTFSPFLDLLGSGGFRNQPVWLQLHLAGTPEWGQDLLLKLRAGRVPDSAHPRGPIRLEVRFCAQALLHNGGTREPLWRQTVHLNLDFGEEIQWPLLLPYNNYRNKLTDEKLIRVSGIAKVEGMRRFILVLKDISLELPHLSIEVPERAEVGKALRVHVTLTNTRTVALSHCKMVLEGSGLIHGQISNDLGTLVAGHTIQIHLDLYPFKAGLRQLQVRVSSSEVKDIKGYRDIYVAAARAS
;
A
#
# COMPACT_ATOMS: atom_id res chain seq x y z
N MET A 1 15.71 27.83 5.44
CA MET A 1 15.32 27.90 4.02
C MET A 1 15.05 29.35 3.63
N ILE A 2 15.16 29.67 2.35
CA ILE A 2 14.94 31.01 1.78
C ILE A 2 13.42 31.21 1.59
N THR A 3 12.86 32.34 2.02
CA THR A 3 11.41 32.60 2.02
C THR A 3 10.82 32.73 0.62
N GLU A 4 11.66 33.10 -0.36
CA GLU A 4 11.29 33.26 -1.77
C GLU A 4 11.36 31.93 -2.56
N ASP A 5 11.87 30.86 -1.94
CA ASP A 5 11.99 29.55 -2.59
C ASP A 5 10.63 28.87 -2.75
N ASP A 6 10.40 28.25 -3.91
CA ASP A 6 9.15 27.55 -4.23
C ASP A 6 8.91 26.33 -3.34
N VAL A 7 9.96 25.81 -2.67
CA VAL A 7 9.84 24.72 -1.69
C VAL A 7 9.88 25.19 -0.24
N TYR A 8 9.70 26.49 0.01
CA TYR A 8 9.74 27.04 1.36
C TYR A 8 8.66 26.44 2.29
N LEU A 9 9.10 25.77 3.34
CA LEU A 9 8.35 25.18 4.43
C LEU A 9 8.76 25.89 5.73
N PRO A 10 7.87 26.70 6.35
CA PRO A 10 8.25 27.60 7.43
C PRO A 10 8.54 26.91 8.77
N SER A 11 8.14 25.65 8.95
CA SER A 11 8.29 24.95 10.23
C SER A 11 9.59 24.17 10.29
N GLU A 12 10.47 24.53 11.24
CA GLU A 12 11.72 23.82 11.48
C GLU A 12 11.49 22.35 11.85
N ILE A 13 10.47 22.03 12.64
CA ILE A 13 10.12 20.65 13.01
C ILE A 13 9.77 19.83 11.77
N LEU A 14 8.98 20.41 10.86
CA LEU A 14 8.62 19.74 9.62
C LEU A 14 9.83 19.65 8.67
N LEU A 15 10.74 20.63 8.69
CA LEU A 15 11.98 20.57 7.91
C LEU A 15 12.90 19.46 8.38
N GLN A 16 13.04 19.31 9.70
CA GLN A 16 13.79 18.19 10.26
C GLN A 16 13.19 16.87 9.77
N GLU A 17 11.88 16.67 9.87
CA GLU A 17 11.24 15.44 9.40
C GLU A 17 11.34 15.20 7.88
N TYR A 18 11.08 16.22 7.07
CA TYR A 18 10.83 16.06 5.63
C TYR A 18 12.04 16.37 4.74
N ILE A 19 13.16 16.81 5.31
CA ILE A 19 14.45 16.95 4.63
C ILE A 19 15.56 16.21 5.40
N MET A 20 15.69 16.46 6.70
CA MET A 20 16.87 16.05 7.47
C MET A 20 16.80 14.61 8.03
N MET A 21 15.62 14.04 8.25
CA MET A 21 15.51 12.66 8.70
C MET A 21 15.85 11.70 7.56
N ASP A 22 16.87 10.87 7.77
CA ASP A 22 17.40 9.91 6.78
C ASP A 22 16.84 8.50 6.91
N TYR A 23 15.85 8.31 7.78
CA TYR A 23 15.04 7.11 7.89
C TYR A 23 13.56 7.48 8.07
N GLY A 24 12.68 6.50 7.89
CA GLY A 24 11.25 6.69 8.13
C GLY A 24 10.47 5.38 8.06
N PHE A 25 9.16 5.50 7.87
CA PHE A 25 8.25 4.36 7.79
C PHE A 25 7.39 4.39 6.52
N VAL A 26 7.18 3.20 5.97
CA VAL A 26 6.10 2.89 5.04
C VAL A 26 5.00 2.16 5.82
N TYR A 27 3.72 2.46 5.56
CA TYR A 27 2.61 1.73 6.16
C TYR A 27 2.04 0.72 5.16
N LYS A 28 2.02 -0.55 5.52
CA LYS A 28 1.63 -1.66 4.62
C LYS A 28 0.59 -2.57 5.27
N GLY A 29 0.03 -3.46 4.47
CA GLY A 29 -0.89 -4.51 4.92
C GLY A 29 -2.34 -4.18 4.54
N HIS A 30 -3.25 -4.39 5.47
CA HIS A 30 -4.69 -4.24 5.24
C HIS A 30 -5.24 -3.07 6.05
N GLU A 31 -6.33 -2.42 5.65
CA GLU A 31 -6.82 -1.19 6.33
C GLU A 31 -7.19 -1.43 7.80
N ARG A 32 -7.44 -2.68 8.18
CA ARG A 32 -7.73 -3.12 9.57
C ARG A 32 -6.52 -3.60 10.34
N PHE A 33 -5.41 -3.86 9.66
CA PHE A 33 -4.17 -4.38 10.24
C PHE A 33 -2.98 -3.73 9.51
N ILE A 34 -2.68 -2.50 9.92
CA ILE A 34 -1.65 -1.67 9.32
C ILE A 34 -0.33 -1.94 10.06
N THR A 35 0.70 -2.29 9.31
CA THR A 35 2.05 -2.54 9.82
C THR A 35 2.98 -1.41 9.42
N SER A 36 3.81 -0.96 10.36
CA SER A 36 4.87 0.02 10.11
C SER A 36 6.13 -0.70 9.64
N TRP A 37 6.64 -0.30 8.48
CA TRP A 37 7.85 -0.85 7.89
C TRP A 37 8.96 0.18 7.92
N PRO A 38 10.03 -0.02 8.72
CA PRO A 38 11.16 0.90 8.71
C PRO A 38 11.84 0.88 7.34
N TRP A 39 12.30 2.06 6.92
CA TRP A 39 13.02 2.26 5.67
C TRP A 39 14.19 3.22 5.87
N ASN A 40 15.38 2.83 5.41
CA ASN A 40 16.55 3.70 5.39
C ASN A 40 16.54 4.52 4.09
N TYR A 41 16.21 5.81 4.17
CA TYR A 41 16.31 6.70 3.00
C TYR A 41 17.78 6.95 2.67
N GLY A 42 18.57 7.37 3.67
CA GLY A 42 20.02 7.52 3.56
C GLY A 42 20.44 8.59 2.55
N GLN A 43 19.69 9.67 2.39
CA GLN A 43 19.99 10.75 1.43
C GLN A 43 21.33 11.47 1.67
N PHE A 44 21.96 11.26 2.83
CA PHE A 44 23.27 11.81 3.21
C PHE A 44 24.37 10.74 3.28
N GLU A 45 24.11 9.54 2.76
CA GLU A 45 25.16 8.56 2.55
C GLU A 45 26.05 9.00 1.36
N GLU A 46 27.31 8.56 1.39
CA GLU A 46 28.29 8.88 0.35
C GLU A 46 27.76 8.49 -1.04
N ASP A 47 28.10 9.29 -2.04
CA ASP A 47 27.70 9.18 -3.46
C ASP A 47 26.22 9.44 -3.76
N ILE A 48 25.32 9.47 -2.77
CA ILE A 48 23.87 9.55 -3.05
C ILE A 48 23.49 10.85 -3.75
N ILE A 49 24.11 11.98 -3.40
CA ILE A 49 23.86 13.26 -4.08
C ILE A 49 24.29 13.22 -5.55
N ASP A 50 25.44 12.62 -5.85
CA ASP A 50 25.94 12.49 -7.22
C ASP A 50 25.04 11.57 -8.05
N ILE A 51 24.55 10.47 -7.45
CA ILE A 51 23.57 9.57 -8.08
C ILE A 51 22.25 10.31 -8.35
N CYS A 52 21.79 11.18 -7.44
CA CYS A 52 20.59 11.98 -7.67
C CYS A 52 20.76 12.92 -8.88
N PHE A 53 21.95 13.51 -9.09
CA PHE A 53 22.23 14.29 -10.29
C PHE A 53 22.36 13.41 -11.55
N GLU A 54 22.92 12.20 -11.43
CA GLU A 54 22.96 11.22 -12.52
C GLU A 54 21.54 10.86 -13.00
N ILE A 55 20.58 10.69 -12.08
CA ILE A 55 19.17 10.45 -12.40
C ILE A 55 18.60 11.57 -13.27
N LEU A 56 18.81 12.84 -12.90
CA LEU A 56 18.31 13.97 -13.71
C LEU A 56 18.97 14.01 -15.10
N ASN A 57 20.27 13.67 -15.18
CA ASN A 57 21.05 13.64 -16.42
C ASN A 57 20.78 12.41 -17.30
N ARG A 58 19.82 11.55 -16.94
CA ARG A 58 19.43 10.39 -17.74
C ARG A 58 17.96 10.39 -18.16
N SER A 59 17.21 11.44 -17.82
CA SER A 59 15.83 11.60 -18.26
C SER A 59 15.71 11.73 -19.77
N LEU A 60 14.57 11.32 -20.34
CA LEU A 60 14.30 11.54 -21.76
C LEU A 60 14.40 13.01 -22.15
N TYR A 61 13.99 13.92 -21.26
CA TYR A 61 14.09 15.36 -21.49
C TYR A 61 15.54 15.84 -21.60
N PHE A 62 16.42 15.32 -20.73
CA PHE A 62 17.84 15.62 -20.80
C PHE A 62 18.47 15.05 -22.07
N LEU A 63 18.16 13.79 -22.41
CA LEU A 63 18.69 13.13 -23.61
C LEU A 63 18.23 13.81 -24.90
N GLU A 64 17.01 14.37 -24.92
CA GLU A 64 16.48 15.14 -26.04
C GLU A 64 17.17 16.51 -26.17
N ASN A 65 17.27 17.27 -25.08
CA ASN A 65 17.90 18.60 -25.09
C ASN A 65 18.47 18.99 -23.71
N PRO A 66 19.77 18.74 -23.47
CA PRO A 66 20.41 19.02 -22.19
C PRO A 66 20.31 20.49 -21.75
N ALA A 67 20.51 21.43 -22.68
CA ALA A 67 20.49 22.86 -22.36
C ALA A 67 19.10 23.32 -21.91
N LYS A 68 18.04 22.79 -22.55
CA LYS A 68 16.67 23.06 -22.16
C LYS A 68 16.36 22.43 -20.81
N ASP A 69 16.70 21.16 -20.60
CA ASP A 69 16.50 20.47 -19.32
C ASP A 69 17.18 21.24 -18.16
N TYR A 70 18.46 21.60 -18.29
CA TYR A 70 19.16 22.39 -17.28
C TYR A 70 18.45 23.70 -16.95
N SER A 71 17.94 24.41 -17.95
CA SER A 71 17.22 25.67 -17.74
C SER A 71 15.90 25.52 -16.97
N GLN A 72 15.29 24.32 -17.00
CA GLN A 72 14.02 24.01 -16.35
C GLN A 72 14.19 23.45 -14.92
N ARG A 73 15.40 23.06 -14.52
CA ARG A 73 15.66 22.52 -13.16
C ARG A 73 15.50 23.56 -12.05
N ASN A 74 15.32 24.84 -12.38
CA ASN A 74 14.89 25.87 -11.42
C ASN A 74 13.40 25.77 -11.05
N ASN A 75 12.61 24.98 -11.76
CA ASN A 75 11.19 24.77 -11.53
C ASN A 75 10.96 23.43 -10.82
N VAL A 76 10.55 23.49 -9.55
CA VAL A 76 10.29 22.27 -8.76
C VAL A 76 9.20 21.38 -9.37
N VAL A 77 8.19 21.95 -10.04
CA VAL A 77 7.15 21.17 -10.74
C VAL A 77 7.76 20.33 -11.85
N TYR A 78 8.73 20.87 -12.57
CA TYR A 78 9.47 20.15 -13.60
C TYR A 78 10.32 19.03 -13.01
N VAL A 79 11.15 19.36 -11.99
CA VAL A 79 12.00 18.37 -11.30
C VAL A 79 11.16 17.21 -10.75
N CYS A 80 10.01 17.52 -10.13
CA CYS A 80 9.06 16.53 -9.63
C CYS A 80 8.59 15.55 -10.71
N ARG A 81 8.22 16.07 -11.90
CA ARG A 81 7.78 15.23 -13.03
C ARG A 81 8.91 14.38 -13.59
N VAL A 82 10.10 14.95 -13.76
CA VAL A 82 11.29 14.23 -14.22
C VAL A 82 11.63 13.09 -13.27
N VAL A 83 11.67 13.36 -11.96
CA VAL A 83 11.98 12.32 -10.97
C VAL A 83 10.90 11.25 -10.92
N SER A 84 9.61 11.61 -10.91
CA SER A 84 8.51 10.62 -10.95
C SER A 84 8.64 9.64 -12.13
N ALA A 85 9.03 10.14 -13.32
CA ALA A 85 9.32 9.30 -14.48
C ALA A 85 10.58 8.43 -14.26
N MET A 86 11.68 9.05 -13.84
CA MET A 86 12.99 8.40 -13.76
C MET A 86 13.11 7.34 -12.67
N ILE A 87 12.23 7.34 -11.66
CA ILE A 87 12.28 6.33 -10.61
C ILE A 87 11.80 4.97 -11.12
N ASN A 88 10.96 4.91 -12.16
CA ASN A 88 10.59 3.66 -12.83
C ASN A 88 11.33 3.47 -14.17
N SER A 89 11.42 2.22 -14.62
CA SER A 89 12.21 1.85 -15.79
C SER A 89 11.41 1.74 -17.09
N ASN A 90 10.15 2.16 -17.12
CA ASN A 90 9.24 1.81 -18.21
C ASN A 90 9.60 2.49 -19.54
N ASP A 91 9.98 3.77 -19.50
CA ASP A 91 10.28 4.57 -20.69
C ASP A 91 11.76 4.99 -20.72
N ASP A 92 12.22 5.69 -19.68
CA ASP A 92 13.55 6.33 -19.60
C ASP A 92 14.67 5.36 -19.20
N ASN A 93 14.40 4.05 -19.11
CA ASN A 93 15.30 3.06 -18.51
C ASN A 93 15.78 3.49 -17.09
N GLY A 94 14.87 4.09 -16.33
CA GLY A 94 15.10 4.62 -14.99
C GLY A 94 15.44 3.59 -13.91
N VAL A 95 15.32 4.00 -12.64
CA VAL A 95 15.98 3.32 -11.51
C VAL A 95 15.47 1.90 -11.27
N LEU A 96 14.16 1.71 -11.15
CA LEU A 96 13.56 0.44 -10.70
C LEU A 96 12.70 -0.20 -11.79
N GLN A 97 12.82 -1.52 -11.93
CA GLN A 97 11.89 -2.31 -12.72
C GLN A 97 10.78 -2.89 -11.83
N GLY A 98 9.53 -2.59 -12.15
CA GLY A 98 8.36 -3.06 -11.41
C GLY A 98 8.08 -4.55 -11.62
N ASN A 99 7.68 -5.26 -10.56
CA ASN A 99 7.19 -6.64 -10.67
C ASN A 99 6.18 -7.01 -9.58
N TRP A 100 4.98 -7.41 -10.01
CA TRP A 100 3.87 -7.88 -9.17
C TRP A 100 3.44 -9.32 -9.48
N SER A 101 4.25 -10.11 -10.19
CA SER A 101 3.93 -11.50 -10.54
C SER A 101 4.11 -12.50 -9.39
N GLU A 102 4.87 -12.09 -8.35
CA GLU A 102 5.41 -12.90 -7.25
C GLU A 102 6.51 -13.89 -7.67
N ASP A 103 6.94 -13.88 -8.94
CA ASP A 103 8.16 -14.53 -9.39
C ASP A 103 9.29 -13.50 -9.51
N TYR A 104 10.23 -13.59 -8.58
CA TYR A 104 11.41 -12.72 -8.50
C TYR A 104 12.71 -13.47 -8.79
N SER A 105 12.65 -14.65 -9.42
CA SER A 105 13.81 -15.52 -9.65
C SER A 105 15.00 -14.85 -10.35
N THR A 106 14.77 -13.78 -11.13
CA THR A 106 15.83 -13.04 -11.85
C THR A 106 16.25 -11.72 -11.20
N GLY A 107 15.81 -11.46 -9.96
CA GLY A 107 16.11 -10.22 -9.24
C GLY A 107 15.93 -10.34 -7.72
N VAL A 108 15.90 -9.20 -7.05
CA VAL A 108 15.62 -9.13 -5.61
C VAL A 108 14.11 -9.01 -5.40
N SER A 109 13.56 -9.76 -4.45
CA SER A 109 12.15 -9.60 -4.07
C SER A 109 11.92 -8.19 -3.50
N PRO A 110 10.85 -7.49 -3.92
CA PRO A 110 10.52 -6.16 -3.39
C PRO A 110 10.37 -6.10 -1.86
N LEU A 111 10.07 -7.22 -1.21
CA LEU A 111 9.95 -7.34 0.26
C LEU A 111 11.31 -7.33 0.97
N GLU A 112 12.41 -7.63 0.28
CA GLU A 112 13.74 -7.80 0.87
C GLU A 112 14.57 -6.51 0.92
N TRP A 113 14.09 -5.43 0.29
CA TRP A 113 14.74 -4.12 0.37
C TRP A 113 14.56 -3.50 1.76
N ASN A 114 15.66 -3.03 2.35
CA ASN A 114 15.67 -2.32 3.64
C ASN A 114 15.82 -0.80 3.50
N GLY A 115 16.35 -0.33 2.37
CA GLY A 115 16.63 1.08 2.17
C GLY A 115 16.86 1.42 0.70
N SER A 116 16.90 2.72 0.42
CA SER A 116 17.09 3.25 -0.93
C SER A 116 18.55 3.25 -1.37
N VAL A 117 19.48 3.32 -0.42
CA VAL A 117 20.93 3.47 -0.66
C VAL A 117 21.46 2.33 -1.53
N ALA A 118 21.14 1.08 -1.17
CA ALA A 118 21.58 -0.10 -1.92
C ALA A 118 21.03 -0.11 -3.35
N ILE A 119 19.77 0.31 -3.53
CA ILE A 119 19.11 0.37 -4.84
C ILE A 119 19.81 1.41 -5.73
N LEU A 120 19.98 2.64 -5.23
CA LEU A 120 20.57 3.75 -5.96
C LEU A 120 22.02 3.45 -6.36
N ARG A 121 22.83 2.92 -5.43
CA ARG A 121 24.21 2.49 -5.72
C ARG A 121 24.25 1.37 -6.75
N GLN A 122 23.36 0.38 -6.65
CA GLN A 122 23.29 -0.71 -7.62
C GLN A 122 22.94 -0.21 -9.03
N TRP A 123 22.01 0.74 -9.14
CA TRP A 123 21.63 1.35 -10.42
C TRP A 123 22.81 2.10 -11.05
N SER A 124 23.46 2.99 -10.29
CA SER A 124 24.60 3.78 -10.78
C SER A 124 25.81 2.90 -11.12
N ALA A 125 26.17 1.94 -10.25
CA ALA A 125 27.28 1.01 -10.49
C ALA A 125 27.09 0.13 -11.74
N ARG A 126 25.85 -0.07 -12.19
CA ARG A 126 25.52 -0.80 -13.43
C ARG A 126 25.35 0.13 -14.63
N GLY A 127 25.81 1.37 -14.55
CA GLY A 127 25.74 2.35 -15.63
C GLY A 127 24.32 2.81 -15.95
N GLY A 128 23.43 2.83 -14.95
CA GLY A 128 22.04 3.23 -15.09
C GLY A 128 21.11 2.11 -15.58
N GLN A 129 21.48 0.84 -15.41
CA GLN A 129 20.59 -0.28 -15.74
C GLN A 129 19.56 -0.52 -14.64
N PRO A 130 18.28 -0.82 -14.98
CA PRO A 130 17.20 -0.95 -14.01
C PRO A 130 17.47 -2.00 -12.94
N VAL A 131 17.16 -1.64 -11.70
CA VAL A 131 17.27 -2.52 -10.54
C VAL A 131 15.99 -3.35 -10.41
N LYS A 132 16.17 -4.67 -10.46
CA LYS A 132 15.10 -5.66 -10.28
C LYS A 132 15.00 -6.08 -8.81
N TYR A 133 13.85 -6.02 -8.14
CA TYR A 133 12.56 -5.45 -8.57
C TYR A 133 12.01 -4.47 -7.54
N GLY A 134 11.11 -3.59 -7.97
CA GLY A 134 10.34 -2.68 -7.12
C GLY A 134 8.84 -2.97 -7.12
N GLN A 135 8.18 -2.53 -6.06
CA GLN A 135 6.72 -2.32 -5.97
C GLN A 135 6.47 -0.92 -5.40
N CYS A 136 5.21 -0.49 -5.31
CA CYS A 136 4.83 0.91 -5.03
C CYS A 136 5.60 1.54 -3.86
N TRP A 137 5.74 0.84 -2.73
CA TRP A 137 6.50 1.37 -1.59
C TRP A 137 8.00 1.53 -1.84
N VAL A 138 8.59 0.65 -2.67
CA VAL A 138 10.01 0.74 -3.04
C VAL A 138 10.21 1.95 -3.93
N PHE A 139 9.35 2.14 -4.94
CA PHE A 139 9.39 3.33 -5.80
C PHE A 139 9.22 4.60 -4.97
N ALA A 140 8.20 4.66 -4.12
CA ALA A 140 7.92 5.82 -3.29
C ALA A 140 9.06 6.13 -2.31
N ALA A 141 9.68 5.12 -1.71
CA ALA A 141 10.76 5.34 -0.76
C ALA A 141 12.07 5.80 -1.45
N VAL A 142 12.38 5.26 -2.63
CA VAL A 142 13.51 5.75 -3.45
C VAL A 142 13.25 7.17 -3.94
N MET A 143 12.03 7.47 -4.43
CA MET A 143 11.67 8.84 -4.81
C MET A 143 11.79 9.81 -3.63
N CYS A 144 11.32 9.42 -2.43
CA CYS A 144 11.47 10.22 -1.22
C CYS A 144 12.94 10.55 -0.95
N THR A 145 13.82 9.58 -1.12
CA THR A 145 15.28 9.76 -0.93
C THR A 145 15.83 10.79 -1.91
N VAL A 146 15.51 10.65 -3.20
CA VAL A 146 15.98 11.57 -4.24
C VAL A 146 15.46 12.98 -4.02
N MET A 147 14.15 13.13 -3.75
CA MET A 147 13.54 14.45 -3.54
C MET A 147 14.09 15.15 -2.30
N ARG A 148 14.27 14.43 -1.18
CA ARG A 148 14.92 14.97 0.03
C ARG A 148 16.37 15.37 -0.21
N CYS A 149 17.12 14.56 -0.96
CA CYS A 149 18.51 14.84 -1.33
C CYS A 149 18.61 16.13 -2.17
N LEU A 150 17.66 16.34 -3.09
CA LEU A 150 17.54 17.55 -3.91
C LEU A 150 16.96 18.76 -3.15
N GLY A 151 16.67 18.64 -1.86
CA GLY A 151 16.20 19.74 -1.01
C GLY A 151 14.69 20.02 -1.08
N VAL A 152 13.90 19.13 -1.67
CA VAL A 152 12.43 19.24 -1.68
C VAL A 152 11.86 18.53 -0.45
N PRO A 153 11.08 19.21 0.41
CA PRO A 153 10.45 18.54 1.55
C PRO A 153 9.46 17.48 1.06
N THR A 154 9.72 16.22 1.41
CA THR A 154 8.96 15.06 0.90
C THR A 154 8.62 14.07 2.00
N ARG A 155 7.41 13.51 1.93
CA ARG A 155 6.95 12.41 2.79
C ARG A 155 6.35 11.28 1.96
N VAL A 156 6.42 10.06 2.48
CA VAL A 156 5.80 8.87 1.89
C VAL A 156 4.39 8.71 2.45
N VAL A 157 3.42 8.45 1.58
CA VAL A 157 2.01 8.31 1.92
C VAL A 157 1.51 6.95 1.46
N SER A 158 0.79 6.26 2.33
CA SER A 158 0.17 4.97 2.05
C SER A 158 -1.35 5.11 2.06
N ASN A 159 -2.00 4.72 0.98
CA ASN A 159 -3.45 4.69 0.81
C ASN A 159 -3.95 3.25 0.83
N PHE A 160 -4.85 2.89 1.74
CA PHE A 160 -5.40 1.54 1.80
C PHE A 160 -6.67 1.43 0.97
N ARG A 161 -6.89 0.27 0.35
CA ARG A 161 -7.94 0.07 -0.66
C ARG A 161 -7.86 1.12 -1.77
N SER A 162 -6.69 1.27 -2.37
CA SER A 162 -6.42 2.25 -3.43
C SER A 162 -7.01 1.75 -4.75
N ALA A 163 -7.88 2.55 -5.37
CA ALA A 163 -8.44 2.20 -6.66
C ALA A 163 -7.46 2.50 -7.79
N HIS A 164 -7.37 1.61 -8.77
CA HIS A 164 -6.77 1.90 -10.07
C HIS A 164 -7.91 1.84 -11.09
N ASN A 165 -8.46 3.01 -11.40
CA ASN A 165 -9.58 3.19 -12.33
C ASN A 165 -9.06 3.44 -13.75
N VAL A 166 -9.08 2.41 -14.59
CA VAL A 166 -8.49 2.44 -15.94
C VAL A 166 -9.40 3.19 -16.92
N ASP A 167 -10.71 2.99 -16.82
CA ASP A 167 -11.68 3.55 -17.77
C ASP A 167 -12.11 5.00 -17.42
N GLY A 168 -11.72 5.47 -16.24
CA GLY A 168 -11.92 6.83 -15.75
C GLY A 168 -13.36 7.17 -15.38
N ASN A 169 -14.21 6.18 -15.08
CA ASN A 169 -15.63 6.38 -14.80
C ASN A 169 -15.97 6.64 -13.30
N LEU A 170 -14.97 6.62 -12.40
CA LEU A 170 -15.06 6.73 -10.93
C LEU A 170 -15.81 5.59 -10.20
N THR A 171 -16.10 4.50 -10.90
CA THR A 171 -16.58 3.25 -10.32
C THR A 171 -15.54 2.15 -10.56
N ILE A 172 -15.45 1.17 -9.65
CA ILE A 172 -14.56 0.02 -9.77
C ILE A 172 -15.40 -1.24 -9.68
N ASP A 173 -15.40 -2.01 -10.77
CA ASP A 173 -16.21 -3.21 -10.87
C ASP A 173 -15.48 -4.46 -10.35
N THR A 174 -16.15 -5.19 -9.46
CA THR A 174 -15.70 -6.48 -8.95
C THR A 174 -16.71 -7.56 -9.28
N TYR A 175 -16.27 -8.70 -9.79
CA TYR A 175 -17.15 -9.79 -10.21
C TYR A 175 -16.99 -11.02 -9.33
N TYR A 176 -18.10 -11.61 -8.90
CA TYR A 176 -18.16 -12.92 -8.26
C TYR A 176 -19.08 -13.87 -9.01
N ASP A 177 -18.72 -15.15 -9.07
CA ASP A 177 -19.60 -16.20 -9.60
C ASP A 177 -20.55 -16.74 -8.52
N ARG A 178 -21.52 -17.59 -8.89
CA ARG A 178 -22.46 -18.22 -7.95
C ARG A 178 -21.81 -19.16 -6.92
N ASN A 179 -20.53 -19.49 -7.07
CA ASN A 179 -19.76 -20.30 -6.12
C ASN A 179 -18.93 -19.42 -5.16
N ALA A 180 -19.20 -18.11 -5.14
CA ALA A 180 -18.50 -17.10 -4.36
C ALA A 180 -17.03 -16.90 -4.76
N GLU A 181 -16.62 -17.35 -5.94
CA GLU A 181 -15.28 -17.09 -6.46
C GLU A 181 -15.17 -15.69 -7.06
N MET A 182 -14.13 -14.97 -6.66
CA MET A 182 -13.78 -13.67 -7.24
C MET A 182 -13.11 -13.88 -8.60
N LEU A 183 -13.70 -13.30 -9.65
CA LEU A 183 -13.28 -13.49 -11.03
C LEU A 183 -12.28 -12.40 -11.46
N SER A 184 -11.02 -12.57 -11.07
CA SER A 184 -9.97 -11.58 -11.32
C SER A 184 -9.68 -11.33 -12.81
N ALA A 185 -9.82 -12.33 -13.68
CA ALA A 185 -9.58 -12.20 -15.12
C ALA A 185 -10.58 -11.31 -15.87
N LYS A 186 -11.72 -10.97 -15.23
CA LYS A 186 -12.76 -10.09 -15.81
C LYS A 186 -12.56 -8.62 -15.45
N LYS A 187 -11.54 -8.30 -14.66
CA LYS A 187 -11.28 -6.95 -14.15
C LYS A 187 -10.26 -6.21 -15.00
N GLN A 188 -10.63 -5.05 -15.52
CA GLN A 188 -9.66 -4.05 -16.00
C GLN A 188 -9.19 -3.19 -14.82
N ASP A 189 -10.12 -2.77 -13.97
CA ASP A 189 -9.85 -2.00 -12.76
C ASP A 189 -9.37 -2.86 -11.59
N LYS A 190 -8.61 -2.25 -10.68
CA LYS A 190 -8.04 -2.94 -9.52
C LYS A 190 -8.28 -2.15 -8.25
N ILE A 191 -8.42 -2.86 -7.12
CA ILE A 191 -8.46 -2.26 -5.78
C ILE A 191 -7.28 -2.84 -5.03
N TRP A 192 -6.18 -2.10 -4.97
CA TRP A 192 -4.96 -2.56 -4.31
C TRP A 192 -5.19 -2.56 -2.79
N ASN A 193 -4.67 -3.57 -2.09
CA ASN A 193 -4.78 -3.65 -0.62
C ASN A 193 -4.28 -2.35 0.03
N PHE A 194 -3.16 -1.88 -0.48
CA PHE A 194 -2.64 -0.54 -0.28
C PHE A 194 -1.84 -0.12 -1.50
N HIS A 195 -1.67 1.18 -1.67
CA HIS A 195 -0.77 1.78 -2.64
C HIS A 195 0.03 2.89 -1.95
N VAL A 196 1.26 3.12 -2.40
CA VAL A 196 2.18 4.05 -1.74
C VAL A 196 2.74 5.02 -2.76
N TRP A 197 2.67 6.30 -2.45
CA TRP A 197 3.19 7.41 -3.25
C TRP A 197 3.90 8.44 -2.37
N ASN A 198 4.27 9.57 -2.95
CA ASN A 198 4.93 10.68 -2.27
C ASN A 198 4.04 11.92 -2.21
N GLU A 199 4.22 12.73 -1.18
CA GLU A 199 3.80 14.12 -1.19
C GLU A 199 5.04 15.01 -1.11
N CYS A 200 5.16 15.96 -2.03
CA CYS A 200 6.20 16.99 -2.02
C CYS A 200 5.58 18.35 -1.70
N TRP A 201 6.22 19.13 -0.84
CA TRP A 201 5.78 20.47 -0.48
C TRP A 201 6.31 21.50 -1.47
N MET A 202 5.41 22.22 -2.13
CA MET A 202 5.80 23.31 -3.04
C MET A 202 4.68 24.34 -3.28
N ILE A 203 5.06 25.49 -3.82
CA ILE A 203 4.17 26.47 -4.43
C ILE A 203 3.83 26.03 -5.86
N ARG A 204 2.58 26.24 -6.27
CA ARG A 204 2.05 25.89 -7.61
C ARG A 204 1.69 27.15 -8.40
N LYS A 205 2.71 27.83 -8.92
CA LYS A 205 2.56 29.05 -9.74
C LYS A 205 1.80 28.81 -11.05
N ASP A 206 1.78 27.55 -11.50
CA ASP A 206 1.08 27.06 -12.68
C ASP A 206 -0.43 26.84 -12.43
N LEU A 207 -0.89 26.87 -11.17
CA LEU A 207 -2.29 26.68 -10.79
C LEU A 207 -2.93 28.01 -10.31
N PRO A 208 -4.28 28.08 -10.26
CA PRO A 208 -4.95 29.18 -9.59
C PRO A 208 -4.52 29.34 -8.13
N PRO A 209 -4.62 30.54 -7.53
CA PRO A 209 -4.27 30.73 -6.13
C PRO A 209 -4.99 29.75 -5.19
N GLY A 210 -4.24 29.21 -4.23
CA GLY A 210 -4.78 28.37 -3.15
C GLY A 210 -4.51 26.88 -3.26
N TYR A 211 -3.75 26.40 -4.25
CA TYR A 211 -3.38 24.98 -4.42
C TYR A 211 -1.91 24.65 -4.07
N ASN A 212 -1.21 25.57 -3.42
CA ASN A 212 0.12 25.36 -2.83
C ASN A 212 0.09 24.32 -1.69
N GLY A 213 1.26 23.89 -1.25
CA GLY A 213 1.45 22.96 -0.14
C GLY A 213 1.78 21.55 -0.65
N TRP A 214 1.17 20.53 -0.06
CA TRP A 214 1.42 19.13 -0.43
C TRP A 214 0.87 18.77 -1.81
N GLN A 215 1.74 18.18 -2.63
CA GLN A 215 1.44 17.70 -3.98
C GLN A 215 1.76 16.20 -4.09
N VAL A 216 0.78 15.41 -4.52
CA VAL A 216 0.95 13.97 -4.79
C VAL A 216 1.85 13.77 -5.99
N LEU A 217 2.83 12.89 -5.84
CA LEU A 217 3.70 12.36 -6.87
C LEU A 217 3.75 10.86 -6.73
N ASP A 218 3.46 10.14 -7.81
CA ASP A 218 3.51 8.69 -7.80
C ASP A 218 4.55 8.20 -8.84
N PRO A 219 5.67 7.63 -8.38
CA PRO A 219 6.67 7.04 -9.27
C PRO A 219 6.29 5.63 -9.75
N THR A 220 5.18 5.06 -9.27
CA THR A 220 4.72 3.72 -9.66
C THR A 220 4.11 3.78 -11.06
N PRO A 221 4.54 2.93 -12.01
CA PRO A 221 4.06 2.98 -13.38
C PRO A 221 2.65 2.37 -13.51
N GLN A 222 1.62 3.14 -13.16
CA GLN A 222 0.22 2.75 -13.25
C GLN A 222 -0.46 3.25 -14.52
N GLN A 223 -0.42 4.56 -14.74
CA GLN A 223 -1.03 5.24 -15.88
C GLN A 223 -0.03 6.20 -16.53
N THR A 224 -0.09 6.34 -17.85
CA THR A 224 0.74 7.30 -18.57
C THR A 224 0.15 8.71 -18.50
N SER A 225 0.98 9.69 -18.17
CA SER A 225 0.70 11.13 -18.27
C SER A 225 1.40 11.68 -19.51
N SER A 226 0.63 12.14 -20.51
CA SER A 226 1.16 12.59 -21.81
C SER A 226 2.08 11.57 -22.51
N GLY A 227 1.77 10.28 -22.37
CA GLY A 227 2.50 9.18 -23.02
C GLY A 227 3.71 8.65 -22.24
N LEU A 228 4.02 9.20 -21.07
CA LEU A 228 5.11 8.73 -20.20
C LEU A 228 4.55 8.20 -18.87
N PHE A 229 5.17 7.18 -18.29
CA PHE A 229 4.87 6.68 -16.95
C PHE A 229 5.40 7.62 -15.87
N CYS A 230 4.72 8.76 -15.69
CA CYS A 230 4.91 9.69 -14.59
C CYS A 230 3.55 10.16 -14.06
N CYS A 231 3.51 10.58 -12.80
CA CYS A 231 2.28 11.03 -12.16
C CYS A 231 2.54 12.17 -11.17
N GLY A 232 1.74 13.22 -11.27
CA GLY A 232 1.81 14.42 -10.45
C GLY A 232 2.74 15.49 -11.02
N PRO A 233 2.97 16.60 -10.30
CA PRO A 233 2.43 16.91 -8.99
C PRO A 233 0.93 17.25 -9.02
N ALA A 234 0.11 16.52 -8.24
CA ALA A 234 -1.32 16.77 -8.08
C ALA A 234 -1.59 17.43 -6.71
N SER A 235 -2.25 18.59 -6.67
CA SER A 235 -2.51 19.26 -5.40
C SER A 235 -3.44 18.43 -4.51
N VAL A 236 -3.02 18.10 -3.28
CA VAL A 236 -3.84 17.36 -2.31
C VAL A 236 -5.17 18.09 -2.04
N LYS A 237 -5.13 19.43 -2.04
CA LYS A 237 -6.34 20.24 -1.92
C LYS A 237 -7.24 20.13 -3.16
N ALA A 238 -6.67 20.11 -4.37
CA ALA A 238 -7.47 19.91 -5.58
C ALA A 238 -8.17 18.55 -5.58
N ILE A 239 -7.49 17.52 -5.07
CA ILE A 239 -8.08 16.19 -4.86
C ILE A 239 -9.25 16.28 -3.87
N ARG A 240 -9.04 16.87 -2.69
CA ARG A 240 -10.10 17.03 -1.68
C ARG A 240 -11.33 17.79 -2.16
N GLU A 241 -11.14 18.82 -2.98
CA GLU A 241 -12.24 19.64 -3.50
C GLU A 241 -12.83 19.14 -4.83
N GLY A 242 -12.37 17.99 -5.34
CA GLY A 242 -12.84 17.40 -6.59
C GLY A 242 -12.54 18.27 -7.82
N GLU A 243 -11.43 19.01 -7.78
CA GLU A 243 -10.98 19.91 -8.85
C GLU A 243 -10.15 19.18 -9.91
N VAL A 244 -10.66 18.03 -10.36
CA VAL A 244 -10.00 17.06 -11.24
C VAL A 244 -9.44 17.63 -12.55
N HIS A 245 -9.98 18.72 -13.06
CA HIS A 245 -9.45 19.39 -14.26
C HIS A 245 -8.08 20.06 -14.09
N LEU A 246 -7.60 20.26 -12.87
CA LEU A 246 -6.31 20.92 -12.62
C LEU A 246 -5.16 19.96 -12.87
N ALA A 247 -4.08 20.49 -13.45
CA ALA A 247 -2.86 19.73 -13.64
C ALA A 247 -2.15 19.44 -12.30
N TYR A 248 -1.42 18.35 -12.15
CA TYR A 248 -1.24 17.24 -13.10
C TYR A 248 -1.93 16.01 -12.56
N ASP A 249 -2.48 15.17 -13.44
CA ASP A 249 -2.98 13.82 -13.11
C ASP A 249 -4.04 13.74 -11.99
N THR A 250 -4.61 14.88 -11.58
CA THR A 250 -5.63 14.99 -10.53
C THR A 250 -6.83 14.05 -10.73
N PRO A 251 -7.35 13.81 -11.96
CA PRO A 251 -8.46 12.87 -12.14
C PRO A 251 -8.10 11.43 -11.73
N PHE A 252 -6.86 11.02 -12.01
CA PHE A 252 -6.37 9.69 -11.67
C PHE A 252 -6.24 9.56 -10.15
N VAL A 253 -5.47 10.45 -9.52
CA VAL A 253 -5.26 10.44 -8.07
C VAL A 253 -6.58 10.60 -7.29
N TYR A 254 -7.52 11.40 -7.81
CA TYR A 254 -8.86 11.52 -7.22
C TYR A 254 -9.61 10.17 -7.21
N ALA A 255 -9.55 9.42 -8.30
CA ALA A 255 -10.18 8.10 -8.38
C ALA A 255 -9.56 7.13 -7.37
N GLU A 256 -8.24 7.18 -7.16
CA GLU A 256 -7.52 6.30 -6.22
C GLU A 256 -8.06 6.37 -4.79
N VAL A 257 -8.60 7.53 -4.38
CA VAL A 257 -9.08 7.78 -3.02
C VAL A 257 -10.60 7.93 -2.88
N ASN A 258 -11.34 8.14 -3.98
CA ASN A 258 -12.78 8.43 -3.94
C ASN A 258 -13.64 7.52 -4.83
N ALA A 259 -13.09 6.59 -5.62
CA ALA A 259 -13.93 5.76 -6.50
C ALA A 259 -14.96 4.92 -5.71
N ASP A 260 -16.13 4.71 -6.30
CA ASP A 260 -17.16 3.82 -5.74
C ASP A 260 -16.82 2.36 -6.11
N GLU A 261 -16.95 1.41 -5.17
CA GLU A 261 -16.85 -0.03 -5.49
C GLU A 261 -18.24 -0.58 -5.84
N VAL A 262 -18.36 -1.24 -6.99
CA VAL A 262 -19.57 -1.98 -7.38
C VAL A 262 -19.23 -3.46 -7.51
N ILE A 263 -19.95 -4.30 -6.79
CA ILE A 263 -19.76 -5.75 -6.80
C ILE A 263 -20.91 -6.40 -7.54
N TRP A 264 -20.58 -7.15 -8.58
CA TRP A 264 -21.51 -7.81 -9.48
C TRP A 264 -21.48 -9.32 -9.29
N LEU A 265 -22.66 -9.93 -9.42
CA LEU A 265 -22.79 -11.35 -9.73
C LEU A 265 -22.59 -11.53 -11.22
N PHE A 266 -21.67 -12.43 -11.59
CA PHE A 266 -21.37 -12.77 -12.97
C PHE A 266 -21.82 -14.21 -13.26
N GLY A 267 -22.47 -14.41 -14.40
CA GLY A 267 -23.00 -15.71 -14.81
C GLY A 267 -23.41 -15.69 -16.27
N ASP A 268 -23.37 -16.85 -16.92
CA ASP A 268 -23.78 -17.01 -18.32
C ASP A 268 -23.03 -16.06 -19.28
N GLY A 269 -21.77 -15.74 -18.95
CA GLY A 269 -20.91 -14.88 -19.76
C GLY A 269 -21.11 -13.37 -19.59
N GLN A 270 -22.01 -12.92 -18.70
CA GLN A 270 -22.31 -11.49 -18.49
C GLN A 270 -22.57 -11.14 -17.01
N ALA A 271 -22.56 -9.83 -16.69
CA ALA A 271 -22.99 -9.34 -15.38
C ALA A 271 -24.52 -9.50 -15.22
N GLN A 272 -24.98 -10.06 -14.11
CA GLN A 272 -26.38 -10.45 -13.89
C GLN A 272 -27.09 -9.58 -12.85
N GLU A 273 -26.46 -9.34 -11.70
CA GLU A 273 -27.05 -8.62 -10.55
C GLU A 273 -25.95 -7.81 -9.84
N ILE A 274 -26.29 -6.66 -9.25
CA ILE A 274 -25.42 -5.97 -8.32
C ILE A 274 -25.60 -6.55 -6.92
N LEU A 275 -24.54 -7.14 -6.39
CA LEU A 275 -24.47 -7.70 -5.05
C LEU A 275 -24.24 -6.62 -3.98
N ALA A 276 -23.43 -5.61 -4.30
CA ALA A 276 -23.14 -4.49 -3.40
C ALA A 276 -22.72 -3.24 -4.18
N HIS A 277 -23.00 -2.06 -3.61
CA HIS A 277 -22.41 -0.79 -4.01
C HIS A 277 -21.91 -0.10 -2.75
N ASN A 278 -20.65 0.33 -2.75
CA ASN A 278 -20.02 0.94 -1.59
C ASN A 278 -19.21 2.18 -1.99
N GLY A 279 -19.78 3.35 -1.74
CA GLY A 279 -19.13 4.64 -1.95
C GLY A 279 -18.15 5.06 -0.85
N SER A 280 -17.82 4.17 0.10
CA SER A 280 -16.94 4.48 1.24
C SER A 280 -15.84 3.43 1.47
N SER A 281 -15.67 2.50 0.53
CA SER A 281 -14.73 1.36 0.63
C SER A 281 -13.31 1.70 0.17
N ILE A 282 -13.17 2.64 -0.76
CA ILE A 282 -11.91 3.05 -1.38
C ILE A 282 -11.28 4.18 -0.56
N GLY A 283 -9.96 4.28 -0.60
CA GLY A 283 -9.26 5.43 -0.03
C GLY A 283 -9.29 5.47 1.50
N LYS A 284 -8.91 4.39 2.17
CA LYS A 284 -9.00 4.24 3.63
C LYS A 284 -7.66 4.47 4.29
N GLU A 285 -7.71 4.92 5.54
CA GLU A 285 -6.55 5.02 6.43
C GLU A 285 -5.31 5.63 5.76
N ILE A 286 -5.49 6.69 4.96
CA ILE A 286 -4.37 7.33 4.26
C ILE A 286 -3.36 7.80 5.31
N SER A 287 -2.15 7.29 5.26
CA SER A 287 -1.19 7.34 6.38
C SER A 287 0.18 7.84 5.96
N THR A 288 0.82 8.57 6.86
CA THR A 288 2.23 8.99 6.78
C THR A 288 2.88 8.89 8.16
N LYS A 289 4.21 8.94 8.21
CA LYS A 289 4.94 9.10 9.48
C LYS A 289 4.63 10.48 10.07
N MET A 290 4.35 10.52 11.38
CA MET A 290 4.13 11.76 12.11
C MET A 290 5.46 12.52 12.26
N ALA A 291 5.44 13.84 12.06
CA ALA A 291 6.65 14.63 12.23
C ALA A 291 7.16 14.59 13.68
N GLY A 292 8.45 14.24 13.85
CA GLY A 292 9.09 14.16 15.17
C GLY A 292 8.69 12.94 16.01
N SER A 293 7.99 11.97 15.43
CA SER A 293 7.60 10.73 16.12
C SER A 293 7.60 9.54 15.15
N ASP A 294 7.70 8.33 15.70
CA ASP A 294 7.60 7.08 14.94
C ASP A 294 6.14 6.58 14.81
N GLN A 295 5.19 7.37 15.32
CA GLN A 295 3.77 7.06 15.22
C GLN A 295 3.21 7.30 13.81
N ARG A 296 2.21 6.49 13.46
CA ARG A 296 1.38 6.68 12.27
C ARG A 296 0.49 7.91 12.44
N GLN A 297 0.49 8.77 11.44
CA GLN A 297 -0.47 9.86 11.29
C GLN A 297 -1.47 9.51 10.17
N ASN A 298 -2.76 9.45 10.51
CA ASN A 298 -3.83 9.36 9.52
C ASN A 298 -4.10 10.78 8.95
N ILE A 299 -4.00 10.92 7.64
CA ILE A 299 -4.20 12.16 6.87
C ILE A 299 -5.36 12.05 5.87
N THR A 300 -6.27 11.09 6.05
CA THR A 300 -7.41 10.84 5.13
C THR A 300 -8.26 12.09 4.92
N SER A 301 -8.47 12.88 5.97
CA SER A 301 -9.24 14.13 5.93
C SER A 301 -8.61 15.23 5.06
N PHE A 302 -7.33 15.08 4.68
CA PHE A 302 -6.68 16.00 3.74
C PHE A 302 -7.01 15.66 2.29
N TYR A 303 -7.41 14.42 1.99
CA TYR A 303 -7.72 13.94 0.64
C TYR A 303 -9.21 13.93 0.34
N LYS A 304 -10.07 13.81 1.36
CA LYS A 304 -11.52 13.77 1.19
C LYS A 304 -12.28 14.18 2.44
N TYR A 305 -13.53 14.56 2.22
CA TYR A 305 -14.49 14.83 3.29
C TYR A 305 -14.90 13.53 3.99
N PRO A 306 -15.44 13.60 5.23
CA PRO A 306 -15.89 12.41 5.95
C PRO A 306 -16.92 11.61 5.16
N GLU A 307 -16.73 10.29 5.11
CA GLU A 307 -17.63 9.36 4.41
C GLU A 307 -19.07 9.51 4.88
N GLY A 308 -20.01 9.63 3.93
CA GLY A 308 -21.43 9.79 4.22
C GLY A 308 -21.86 11.23 4.55
N SER A 309 -20.94 12.21 4.51
CA SER A 309 -21.30 13.61 4.63
C SER A 309 -21.88 14.17 3.32
N PRO A 310 -22.76 15.19 3.36
CA PRO A 310 -23.26 15.84 2.16
C PRO A 310 -22.14 16.43 1.28
N GLU A 311 -21.07 16.91 1.90
CA GLU A 311 -19.91 17.49 1.21
C GLU A 311 -19.14 16.44 0.40
N GLU A 312 -18.86 15.27 0.99
CA GLU A 312 -18.23 14.14 0.30
C GLU A 312 -18.99 13.81 -0.99
N ARG A 313 -20.31 13.59 -0.87
CA ARG A 313 -21.11 13.22 -2.03
C ARG A 313 -21.23 14.34 -3.06
N SER A 314 -21.34 15.59 -2.61
CA SER A 314 -21.37 16.77 -3.50
C SER A 314 -20.08 16.88 -4.32
N VAL A 315 -18.94 16.70 -3.67
CA VAL A 315 -17.62 16.73 -4.31
C VAL A 315 -17.44 15.57 -5.29
N PHE A 316 -17.86 14.35 -4.92
CA PHE A 316 -17.86 13.19 -5.82
C PHE A 316 -18.68 13.47 -7.09
N ILE A 317 -19.91 13.96 -6.94
CA ILE A 317 -20.79 14.26 -8.07
C ILE A 317 -20.18 15.37 -8.94
N LYS A 318 -19.57 16.39 -8.34
CA LYS A 318 -18.86 17.46 -9.04
C LYS A 318 -17.70 16.89 -9.88
N ALA A 319 -16.85 16.04 -9.30
CA ALA A 319 -15.72 15.42 -9.97
C ALA A 319 -16.18 14.51 -11.13
N SER A 320 -17.16 13.64 -10.86
CA SER A 320 -17.77 12.75 -11.86
C SER A 320 -18.29 13.53 -13.08
N ARG A 321 -19.08 14.59 -12.87
CA ARG A 321 -19.57 15.45 -13.97
C ARG A 321 -18.45 16.10 -14.79
N LYS A 322 -17.35 16.50 -14.14
CA LYS A 322 -16.18 17.09 -14.83
C LYS A 322 -15.46 16.05 -15.67
N MET A 323 -15.26 14.84 -15.16
CA MET A 323 -14.59 13.75 -15.87
C MET A 323 -15.39 13.29 -17.10
N LEU A 324 -16.73 13.29 -17.01
CA LEU A 324 -17.62 12.99 -18.14
C LEU A 324 -17.49 13.99 -19.29
N ARG A 325 -17.42 15.29 -18.97
CA ARG A 325 -17.28 16.37 -19.98
C ARG A 325 -15.98 16.31 -20.77
N SER A 326 -14.97 15.61 -20.26
CA SER A 326 -13.68 15.39 -20.93
C SER A 326 -13.68 14.21 -21.91
N GLY A 327 -14.86 13.66 -22.27
CA GLY A 327 -14.98 12.58 -23.26
C GLY A 327 -14.74 11.17 -22.71
N ARG A 328 -14.79 10.99 -21.38
CA ARG A 328 -14.69 9.67 -20.72
C ARG A 328 -16.05 8.98 -20.64
N THR A 329 -16.04 7.65 -20.76
CA THR A 329 -17.23 6.81 -20.88
C THR A 329 -18.14 6.86 -19.65
N PHE A 330 -19.45 6.86 -19.90
CA PHE A 330 -20.49 6.82 -18.87
C PHE A 330 -20.49 5.45 -18.20
N SER A 331 -20.52 5.39 -16.86
CA SER A 331 -21.03 4.22 -16.17
C SER A 331 -22.56 4.33 -16.12
N PRO A 332 -23.34 3.31 -16.56
CA PRO A 332 -24.81 3.25 -16.43
C PRO A 332 -25.34 3.44 -14.99
N PHE A 333 -24.43 3.57 -14.04
CA PHE A 333 -24.64 3.61 -12.60
C PHE A 333 -25.37 4.86 -12.07
N LEU A 334 -25.19 6.05 -12.68
CA LEU A 334 -25.94 7.25 -12.24
C LEU A 334 -27.45 7.09 -12.43
N ASP A 335 -27.89 6.33 -13.45
CA ASP A 335 -29.30 5.97 -13.65
C ASP A 335 -29.76 4.88 -12.66
N LEU A 336 -28.84 4.03 -12.21
CA LEU A 336 -29.11 2.93 -11.29
C LEU A 336 -29.21 3.37 -9.81
N LEU A 337 -28.56 4.48 -9.43
CA LEU A 337 -28.75 5.13 -8.12
C LEU A 337 -30.20 5.62 -7.91
N GLY A 338 -30.93 5.94 -8.99
CA GLY A 338 -32.35 6.29 -8.94
C GLY A 338 -33.28 5.10 -8.66
N SER A 339 -32.77 3.87 -8.82
CA SER A 339 -33.51 2.65 -8.54
C SER A 339 -33.23 2.21 -7.11
N GLY A 340 -34.13 2.51 -6.16
CA GLY A 340 -34.02 2.17 -4.73
C GLY A 340 -33.96 0.67 -4.37
N GLY A 341 -33.19 -0.15 -5.11
CA GLY A 341 -33.15 -1.61 -5.07
C GLY A 341 -32.31 -2.24 -3.94
N PHE A 342 -31.59 -1.44 -3.14
CA PHE A 342 -30.75 -1.96 -2.05
C PHE A 342 -31.50 -2.17 -0.71
N ARG A 343 -32.75 -1.72 -0.58
CA ARG A 343 -33.35 -1.58 0.76
C ARG A 343 -34.09 -2.77 1.37
N ASN A 344 -34.31 -3.88 0.65
CA ASN A 344 -35.13 -5.00 1.17
C ASN A 344 -34.44 -6.37 1.03
N GLN A 345 -33.28 -6.57 1.66
CA GLN A 345 -32.76 -7.93 1.87
C GLN A 345 -33.46 -8.58 3.08
N PRO A 346 -33.95 -9.82 2.98
CA PRO A 346 -34.69 -10.46 4.05
C PRO A 346 -33.81 -10.99 5.19
N VAL A 347 -32.50 -11.06 4.95
CA VAL A 347 -31.50 -11.69 5.82
C VAL A 347 -30.24 -10.83 5.78
N TRP A 348 -29.55 -10.75 6.92
CA TRP A 348 -28.20 -10.22 7.02
C TRP A 348 -27.21 -11.36 7.34
N LEU A 349 -25.98 -11.24 6.82
CA LEU A 349 -24.90 -12.21 7.03
C LEU A 349 -23.62 -11.49 7.44
N GLN A 350 -22.89 -12.04 8.41
CA GLN A 350 -21.62 -11.51 8.86
C GLN A 350 -20.62 -12.63 9.16
N LEU A 351 -19.35 -12.40 8.81
CA LEU A 351 -18.24 -13.33 9.09
C LEU A 351 -17.31 -12.76 10.15
N HIS A 352 -17.08 -13.53 11.21
CA HIS A 352 -16.14 -13.20 12.28
C HIS A 352 -15.04 -14.26 12.40
N LEU A 353 -13.87 -13.84 12.87
CA LEU A 353 -12.81 -14.77 13.27
C LEU A 353 -13.07 -15.22 14.71
N ALA A 354 -12.84 -16.50 15.00
CA ALA A 354 -12.99 -17.03 16.36
C ALA A 354 -11.80 -16.68 17.28
N GLY A 355 -10.65 -16.33 16.70
CA GLY A 355 -9.42 -15.92 17.39
C GLY A 355 -8.47 -15.19 16.44
N THR A 356 -7.28 -14.86 16.93
CA THR A 356 -6.22 -14.23 16.13
C THR A 356 -5.75 -15.21 15.04
N PRO A 357 -5.74 -14.82 13.76
CA PRO A 357 -5.34 -15.69 12.68
C PRO A 357 -3.81 -15.79 12.58
N GLU A 358 -3.27 -16.93 12.96
CA GLU A 358 -1.83 -17.19 12.91
C GLU A 358 -1.45 -18.05 11.70
N TRP A 359 -0.39 -17.65 10.98
CA TRP A 359 0.19 -18.52 9.96
C TRP A 359 0.70 -19.81 10.60
N GLY A 360 0.38 -20.96 10.00
CA GLY A 360 0.72 -22.28 10.53
C GLY A 360 -0.42 -22.99 11.28
N GLN A 361 -1.58 -22.35 11.46
CA GLN A 361 -2.71 -22.90 12.21
C GLN A 361 -3.99 -22.98 11.38
N ASP A 362 -4.96 -23.78 11.81
CA ASP A 362 -6.28 -23.76 11.18
C ASP A 362 -7.01 -22.45 11.46
N LEU A 363 -7.71 -21.91 10.46
CA LEU A 363 -8.45 -20.67 10.59
C LEU A 363 -9.91 -20.96 10.91
N LEU A 364 -10.34 -20.57 12.10
CA LEU A 364 -11.71 -20.73 12.58
C LEU A 364 -12.52 -19.46 12.36
N LEU A 365 -13.56 -19.55 11.55
CA LEU A 365 -14.53 -18.48 11.34
C LEU A 365 -15.90 -18.82 11.95
N LYS A 366 -16.71 -17.80 12.19
CA LYS A 366 -18.10 -17.90 12.60
C LYS A 366 -18.96 -17.06 11.66
N LEU A 367 -19.89 -17.73 10.96
CA LEU A 367 -20.95 -17.07 10.22
C LEU A 367 -22.08 -16.74 11.19
N ARG A 368 -22.43 -15.46 11.30
CA ARG A 368 -23.66 -15.00 11.95
C ARG A 368 -24.69 -14.69 10.86
N ALA A 369 -25.88 -15.21 11.03
CA ALA A 369 -26.98 -15.00 10.11
C ALA A 369 -28.25 -14.69 10.90
N GLY A 370 -28.99 -13.67 10.47
CA GLY A 370 -30.25 -13.30 11.12
C GLY A 370 -31.26 -12.76 10.11
N ARG A 371 -32.54 -12.96 10.42
CA ARG A 371 -33.64 -12.44 9.62
C ARG A 371 -33.87 -10.96 9.91
N VAL A 372 -34.15 -10.17 8.87
CA VAL A 372 -34.51 -8.75 9.02
C VAL A 372 -36.02 -8.65 9.32
N PRO A 373 -36.43 -7.99 10.42
CA PRO A 373 -37.84 -7.71 10.72
C PRO A 373 -38.51 -6.92 9.59
N ASP A 374 -39.81 -7.13 9.34
CA ASP A 374 -40.60 -6.45 8.28
C ASP A 374 -40.13 -6.64 6.82
N SER A 375 -39.28 -7.63 6.55
CA SER A 375 -38.92 -7.99 5.17
C SER A 375 -40.06 -8.69 4.42
N ALA A 376 -40.03 -8.64 3.07
CA ALA A 376 -41.05 -9.15 2.14
C ALA A 376 -41.32 -10.69 2.16
N HIS A 377 -40.96 -11.38 3.24
CA HIS A 377 -41.34 -12.76 3.53
C HIS A 377 -42.27 -12.82 4.74
N PRO A 378 -43.60 -12.82 4.53
CA PRO A 378 -44.57 -12.71 5.62
C PRO A 378 -44.89 -14.03 6.33
N ARG A 379 -44.45 -15.21 5.86
CA ARG A 379 -44.79 -16.53 6.47
C ARG A 379 -43.67 -17.57 6.35
N GLY A 380 -43.39 -18.30 7.44
CA GLY A 380 -42.47 -19.45 7.49
C GLY A 380 -40.98 -19.13 7.65
N PRO A 381 -40.13 -20.16 7.89
CA PRO A 381 -38.67 -20.03 7.95
C PRO A 381 -38.10 -19.66 6.58
N ILE A 382 -37.03 -18.87 6.59
CA ILE A 382 -36.25 -18.57 5.39
C ILE A 382 -35.16 -19.62 5.24
N ARG A 383 -35.18 -20.37 4.14
CA ARG A 383 -34.12 -21.32 3.80
C ARG A 383 -33.06 -20.64 2.95
N LEU A 384 -31.80 -20.85 3.34
CA LEU A 384 -30.63 -20.25 2.71
C LEU A 384 -29.64 -21.34 2.33
N GLU A 385 -29.19 -21.33 1.08
CA GLU A 385 -27.99 -22.03 0.67
C GLU A 385 -26.86 -21.01 0.57
N VAL A 386 -25.84 -21.14 1.41
CA VAL A 386 -24.67 -20.26 1.43
C VAL A 386 -23.45 -21.03 0.93
N ARG A 387 -22.89 -20.59 -0.20
CA ARG A 387 -21.67 -21.14 -0.77
C ARG A 387 -20.50 -20.24 -0.43
N PHE A 388 -19.46 -20.81 0.15
CA PHE A 388 -18.24 -20.13 0.52
C PHE A 388 -17.07 -20.52 -0.38
N CYS A 389 -16.20 -19.55 -0.61
CA CYS A 389 -14.93 -19.71 -1.28
C CYS A 389 -13.86 -18.93 -0.53
N ALA A 390 -12.68 -19.51 -0.31
CA ALA A 390 -11.51 -18.80 0.19
C ALA A 390 -10.44 -18.73 -0.90
N GLN A 391 -9.89 -17.54 -1.15
CA GLN A 391 -8.84 -17.30 -2.14
C GLN A 391 -7.70 -16.47 -1.52
N ALA A 392 -6.46 -16.73 -1.93
CA ALA A 392 -5.34 -15.86 -1.57
C ALA A 392 -5.48 -14.54 -2.34
N LEU A 393 -5.40 -13.42 -1.62
CA LEU A 393 -5.49 -12.08 -2.18
C LEU A 393 -4.09 -11.56 -2.52
N LEU A 394 -3.95 -11.03 -3.73
CA LEU A 394 -2.73 -10.40 -4.23
C LEU A 394 -2.71 -8.93 -3.82
N HIS A 395 -1.52 -8.33 -3.84
CA HIS A 395 -1.32 -6.91 -3.52
C HIS A 395 -2.22 -5.99 -4.36
N ASN A 396 -2.38 -6.31 -5.65
CA ASN A 396 -3.19 -5.53 -6.59
C ASN A 396 -4.71 -5.80 -6.48
N GLY A 397 -5.16 -6.53 -5.46
CA GLY A 397 -6.57 -6.86 -5.23
C GLY A 397 -7.12 -8.02 -6.06
N GLY A 398 -6.32 -8.63 -6.92
CA GLY A 398 -6.66 -9.88 -7.60
C GLY A 398 -6.57 -11.08 -6.65
N THR A 399 -7.05 -12.22 -7.11
CA THR A 399 -7.08 -13.48 -6.35
C THR A 399 -6.42 -14.61 -7.12
N ARG A 400 -5.82 -15.55 -6.38
CA ARG A 400 -5.42 -16.86 -6.91
C ARG A 400 -6.62 -17.83 -6.97
N GLU A 401 -6.38 -19.03 -7.46
CA GLU A 401 -7.39 -20.10 -7.47
C GLU A 401 -7.92 -20.40 -6.06
N PRO A 402 -9.16 -20.93 -5.95
CA PRO A 402 -9.75 -21.31 -4.68
C PRO A 402 -8.86 -22.24 -3.83
N LEU A 403 -8.62 -21.82 -2.59
CA LEU A 403 -7.93 -22.61 -1.56
C LEU A 403 -8.89 -23.60 -0.90
N TRP A 404 -10.16 -23.22 -0.79
CA TRP A 404 -11.17 -23.93 -0.03
C TRP A 404 -12.57 -23.50 -0.46
N ARG A 405 -13.52 -24.43 -0.37
CA ARG A 405 -14.94 -24.18 -0.61
C ARG A 405 -15.78 -24.96 0.40
N GLN A 406 -16.92 -24.41 0.79
CA GLN A 406 -17.90 -25.09 1.64
C GLN A 406 -19.31 -24.59 1.32
N THR A 407 -20.31 -25.47 1.41
CA THR A 407 -21.71 -25.08 1.32
C THR A 407 -22.40 -25.34 2.66
N VAL A 408 -23.18 -24.37 3.12
CA VAL A 408 -23.96 -24.44 4.35
C VAL A 408 -25.43 -24.19 4.01
N HIS A 409 -26.32 -24.98 4.62
CA HIS A 409 -27.76 -24.77 4.52
C HIS A 409 -28.26 -24.28 5.88
N LEU A 410 -28.94 -23.13 5.89
CA LEU A 410 -29.50 -22.53 7.09
C LEU A 410 -31.02 -22.42 6.95
N ASN A 411 -31.72 -22.60 8.07
CA ASN A 411 -33.14 -22.28 8.20
C ASN A 411 -33.25 -21.18 9.26
N LEU A 412 -33.70 -19.99 8.89
CA LEU A 412 -33.86 -18.86 9.82
C LEU A 412 -35.33 -18.61 10.10
N ASP A 413 -35.75 -18.83 11.34
CA ASP A 413 -37.10 -18.47 11.80
C ASP A 413 -37.21 -16.99 12.22
N PHE A 414 -38.42 -16.55 12.55
CA PHE A 414 -38.69 -15.17 12.97
C PHE A 414 -37.95 -14.84 14.27
N GLY A 415 -37.14 -13.77 14.24
CA GLY A 415 -36.39 -13.29 15.41
C GLY A 415 -35.18 -14.17 15.78
N GLU A 416 -34.89 -15.22 15.01
CA GLU A 416 -33.76 -16.10 15.26
C GLU A 416 -32.47 -15.53 14.68
N GLU A 417 -31.38 -15.71 15.43
CA GLU A 417 -30.02 -15.51 14.95
C GLU A 417 -29.24 -16.82 15.10
N ILE A 418 -28.65 -17.28 13.99
CA ILE A 418 -27.87 -18.51 13.96
C ILE A 418 -26.38 -18.17 13.88
N GLN A 419 -25.58 -18.94 14.61
CA GLN A 419 -24.12 -18.94 14.47
C GLN A 419 -23.66 -20.29 13.93
N TRP A 420 -22.91 -20.26 12.83
CA TRP A 420 -22.39 -21.47 12.19
C TRP A 420 -20.85 -21.43 12.15
N PRO A 421 -20.15 -22.42 12.72
CA PRO A 421 -18.70 -22.49 12.65
C PRO A 421 -18.22 -22.92 11.26
N LEU A 422 -17.18 -22.27 10.77
CA LEU A 422 -16.49 -22.62 9.52
C LEU A 422 -15.01 -22.87 9.84
N LEU A 423 -14.47 -23.96 9.30
CA LEU A 423 -13.07 -24.34 9.48
C LEU A 423 -12.37 -24.27 8.11
N LEU A 424 -11.33 -23.44 8.04
CA LEU A 424 -10.41 -23.37 6.91
C LEU A 424 -9.06 -24.00 7.34
N PRO A 425 -8.79 -25.27 6.97
CA PRO A 425 -7.60 -25.98 7.43
C PRO A 425 -6.30 -25.38 6.88
N TYR A 426 -5.21 -25.42 7.66
CA TYR A 426 -3.88 -24.93 7.26
C TYR A 426 -3.39 -25.57 5.96
N ASN A 427 -3.63 -26.88 5.79
CA ASN A 427 -3.22 -27.62 4.61
C ASN A 427 -3.80 -27.08 3.30
N ASN A 428 -4.95 -26.39 3.35
CA ASN A 428 -5.56 -25.78 2.17
C ASN A 428 -4.76 -24.59 1.66
N TYR A 429 -4.10 -23.84 2.55
CA TYR A 429 -3.48 -22.56 2.20
C TYR A 429 -1.96 -22.51 2.39
N ARG A 430 -1.34 -23.43 3.14
CA ARG A 430 0.08 -23.41 3.55
C ARG A 430 1.11 -23.00 2.48
N ASN A 431 0.96 -23.51 1.25
CA ASN A 431 1.90 -23.30 0.13
C ASN A 431 1.30 -22.47 -1.01
N LYS A 432 0.14 -21.86 -0.76
CA LYS A 432 -0.66 -21.15 -1.77
C LYS A 432 -0.92 -19.69 -1.39
N LEU A 433 -0.33 -19.24 -0.28
CA LEU A 433 -0.39 -17.84 0.12
C LEU A 433 0.58 -17.00 -0.69
N THR A 434 0.11 -15.79 -0.94
CA THR A 434 0.80 -14.70 -1.61
C THR A 434 1.80 -14.03 -0.67
N ASP A 435 2.57 -13.10 -1.21
CA ASP A 435 3.49 -12.24 -0.45
C ASP A 435 2.76 -11.40 0.62
N GLU A 436 1.49 -11.06 0.38
CA GLU A 436 0.64 -10.29 1.30
C GLU A 436 0.11 -11.10 2.50
N LYS A 437 0.24 -12.44 2.46
CA LYS A 437 -0.32 -13.37 3.48
C LYS A 437 -1.78 -13.07 3.84
N LEU A 438 -2.57 -12.70 2.82
CA LEU A 438 -3.95 -12.25 2.95
C LEU A 438 -4.90 -13.27 2.30
N ILE A 439 -5.96 -13.65 3.01
CA ILE A 439 -6.99 -14.57 2.50
C ILE A 439 -8.32 -13.83 2.46
N ARG A 440 -8.98 -13.83 1.30
CA ARG A 440 -10.36 -13.40 1.16
C ARG A 440 -11.29 -14.59 1.26
N VAL A 441 -12.17 -14.58 2.25
CA VAL A 441 -13.30 -15.51 2.38
C VAL A 441 -14.56 -14.80 1.90
N SER A 442 -15.17 -15.34 0.86
CA SER A 442 -16.38 -14.85 0.24
C SER A 442 -17.49 -15.86 0.42
N GLY A 443 -18.72 -15.38 0.64
CA GLY A 443 -19.92 -16.20 0.73
C GLY A 443 -21.03 -15.61 -0.12
N ILE A 444 -21.66 -16.44 -0.97
CA ILE A 444 -22.87 -16.09 -1.70
C ILE A 444 -24.02 -16.92 -1.16
N ALA A 445 -25.03 -16.23 -0.64
CA ALA A 445 -26.26 -16.84 -0.19
C ALA A 445 -27.36 -16.69 -1.24
N LYS A 446 -28.01 -17.81 -1.55
CA LYS A 446 -29.24 -17.87 -2.32
C LYS A 446 -30.40 -18.08 -1.37
N VAL A 447 -31.35 -17.15 -1.38
CA VAL A 447 -32.60 -17.28 -0.62
C VAL A 447 -33.59 -18.12 -1.44
N GLU A 448 -34.10 -19.21 -0.86
CA GLU A 448 -35.09 -20.05 -1.55
C GLU A 448 -36.35 -19.24 -1.90
N GLY A 449 -36.85 -19.39 -3.12
CA GLY A 449 -38.01 -18.64 -3.62
C GLY A 449 -37.73 -17.19 -4.06
N MET A 450 -36.52 -16.66 -3.84
CA MET A 450 -36.11 -15.35 -4.37
C MET A 450 -35.08 -15.50 -5.49
N ARG A 451 -35.06 -14.51 -6.40
CA ARG A 451 -34.09 -14.43 -7.49
C ARG A 451 -32.84 -13.60 -7.15
N ARG A 452 -32.66 -13.22 -5.89
CA ARG A 452 -31.58 -12.34 -5.44
C ARG A 452 -30.54 -13.09 -4.63
N PHE A 453 -29.30 -12.62 -4.74
CA PHE A 453 -28.17 -13.16 -4.00
C PHE A 453 -27.65 -12.16 -2.96
N ILE A 454 -27.12 -12.67 -1.85
CA ILE A 454 -26.52 -11.86 -0.79
C ILE A 454 -25.05 -12.24 -0.69
N LEU A 455 -24.18 -11.22 -0.71
CA LEU A 455 -22.74 -11.39 -0.57
C LEU A 455 -22.30 -11.11 0.87
N VAL A 456 -21.41 -11.94 1.40
CA VAL A 456 -20.66 -11.68 2.64
C VAL A 456 -19.17 -11.85 2.35
N LEU A 457 -18.35 -10.92 2.86
CA LEU A 457 -16.90 -10.91 2.64
C LEU A 457 -16.16 -10.81 3.98
N LYS A 458 -14.99 -11.46 4.05
CA LYS A 458 -14.06 -11.32 5.15
C LYS A 458 -12.64 -11.51 4.67
N ASP A 459 -11.83 -10.47 4.82
CA ASP A 459 -10.39 -10.56 4.61
C ASP A 459 -9.68 -10.91 5.93
N ILE A 460 -8.68 -11.79 5.84
CA ILE A 460 -7.91 -12.35 6.95
C ILE A 460 -6.43 -12.08 6.68
N SER A 461 -5.81 -11.24 7.50
CA SER A 461 -4.36 -11.01 7.51
C SER A 461 -3.71 -11.92 8.54
N LEU A 462 -2.71 -12.71 8.14
CA LEU A 462 -2.01 -13.59 9.07
C LEU A 462 -0.87 -12.84 9.79
N GLU A 463 -0.72 -13.08 11.09
CA GLU A 463 0.40 -12.50 11.85
C GLU A 463 1.74 -13.15 11.47
N LEU A 464 2.81 -12.34 11.51
CA LEU A 464 4.20 -12.75 11.23
C LEU A 464 4.98 -13.06 12.53
N PRO A 465 6.09 -13.82 12.48
CA PRO A 465 6.95 -14.05 13.65
C PRO A 465 7.48 -12.75 14.26
N HIS A 466 7.65 -12.74 15.58
CA HIS A 466 8.14 -11.56 16.30
C HIS A 466 9.68 -11.51 16.33
N LEU A 467 10.23 -10.37 15.90
CA LEU A 467 11.64 -10.02 15.99
C LEU A 467 11.84 -9.01 17.14
N SER A 468 12.73 -9.33 18.08
CA SER A 468 13.17 -8.43 19.14
C SER A 468 14.59 -7.95 18.87
N ILE A 469 14.82 -6.66 19.10
CA ILE A 469 16.13 -6.02 19.01
C ILE A 469 16.37 -5.30 20.33
N GLU A 470 17.44 -5.67 21.01
CA GLU A 470 17.90 -5.06 22.25
C GLU A 470 19.22 -4.37 21.97
N VAL A 471 19.25 -3.05 22.19
CA VAL A 471 20.40 -2.19 21.97
C VAL A 471 20.33 -1.04 22.97
N PRO A 472 21.46 -0.54 23.50
CA PRO A 472 21.48 0.67 24.30
C PRO A 472 20.86 1.86 23.55
N GLU A 473 20.00 2.63 24.22
CA GLU A 473 19.40 3.86 23.64
C GLU A 473 20.45 4.95 23.36
N ARG A 474 21.63 4.85 23.97
CA ARG A 474 22.74 5.80 23.84
C ARG A 474 24.02 5.11 23.40
N ALA A 475 24.68 5.70 22.42
CA ALA A 475 25.98 5.30 21.93
C ALA A 475 26.91 6.51 21.79
N GLU A 476 28.18 6.29 21.45
CA GLU A 476 29.15 7.35 21.16
C GLU A 476 29.91 7.01 19.88
N VAL A 477 30.21 8.03 19.07
CA VAL A 477 30.99 7.85 17.85
C VAL A 477 32.32 7.14 18.14
N GLY A 478 32.62 6.11 17.37
CA GLY A 478 33.85 5.32 17.46
C GLY A 478 33.89 4.28 18.60
N LYS A 479 32.88 4.21 19.46
CA LYS A 479 32.81 3.21 20.54
C LYS A 479 31.92 2.02 20.16
N ALA A 480 32.27 0.85 20.69
CA ALA A 480 31.51 -0.37 20.46
C ALA A 480 30.09 -0.26 21.04
N LEU A 481 29.11 -0.59 20.21
CA LEU A 481 27.69 -0.65 20.51
C LEU A 481 27.23 -2.10 20.36
N ARG A 482 26.94 -2.75 21.49
CA ARG A 482 26.45 -4.14 21.51
C ARG A 482 24.99 -4.20 21.08
N VAL A 483 24.71 -5.04 20.09
CA VAL A 483 23.37 -5.31 19.60
C VAL A 483 23.04 -6.78 19.82
N HIS A 484 21.85 -7.02 20.38
CA HIS A 484 21.30 -8.34 20.61
C HIS A 484 20.01 -8.47 19.79
N VAL A 485 19.99 -9.40 18.83
CA VAL A 485 18.81 -9.68 18.02
C VAL A 485 18.29 -11.05 18.40
N THR A 486 17.00 -11.12 18.73
CA THR A 486 16.30 -12.37 19.07
C THR A 486 15.16 -12.59 18.11
N LEU A 487 15.13 -13.77 17.48
CA LEU A 487 14.02 -14.20 16.64
C LEU A 487 13.50 -15.55 17.16
N THR A 488 12.21 -15.60 17.45
CA THR A 488 11.53 -16.85 17.84
C THR A 488 10.64 -17.32 16.72
N ASN A 489 10.84 -18.55 16.25
CA ASN A 489 9.92 -19.19 15.33
C ASN A 489 8.70 -19.72 16.10
N THR A 490 7.66 -18.89 16.21
CA THR A 490 6.38 -19.26 16.84
C THR A 490 5.51 -20.16 15.97
N ARG A 491 5.99 -20.57 14.79
CA ARG A 491 5.23 -21.33 13.81
C ARG A 491 5.39 -22.83 14.03
N THR A 492 4.42 -23.57 13.51
CA THR A 492 4.42 -25.05 13.49
C THR A 492 5.35 -25.62 12.44
N VAL A 493 5.84 -24.79 11.51
CA VAL A 493 6.76 -25.15 10.43
C VAL A 493 8.13 -24.50 10.63
N ALA A 494 9.18 -25.17 10.17
CA ALA A 494 10.53 -24.60 10.16
C ALA A 494 10.62 -23.45 9.15
N LEU A 495 11.41 -22.43 9.48
CA LEU A 495 11.80 -21.37 8.55
C LEU A 495 13.16 -21.75 7.95
N SER A 496 13.21 -21.95 6.63
CA SER A 496 14.41 -22.41 5.93
C SER A 496 15.15 -21.27 5.25
N HIS A 497 16.49 -21.41 5.14
CA HIS A 497 17.36 -20.42 4.51
C HIS A 497 17.20 -19.01 5.10
N CYS A 498 17.14 -18.94 6.44
CA CYS A 498 17.01 -17.70 7.17
C CYS A 498 18.23 -16.81 6.94
N LYS A 499 18.02 -15.60 6.43
CA LYS A 499 19.05 -14.58 6.21
C LYS A 499 18.68 -13.32 6.94
N MET A 500 19.60 -12.82 7.76
CA MET A 500 19.46 -11.54 8.44
C MET A 500 20.26 -10.45 7.69
N VAL A 501 19.69 -9.26 7.59
CA VAL A 501 20.33 -8.06 7.05
C VAL A 501 20.11 -6.90 8.01
N LEU A 502 21.19 -6.23 8.40
CA LEU A 502 21.18 -5.01 9.21
C LEU A 502 21.60 -3.82 8.36
N GLU A 503 20.93 -2.69 8.58
CA GLU A 503 21.21 -1.42 7.92
C GLU A 503 20.92 -0.26 8.88
N GLY A 504 21.64 0.85 8.73
CA GLY A 504 21.39 2.07 9.49
C GLY A 504 22.40 3.15 9.16
N SER A 505 21.95 4.24 8.54
CA SER A 505 22.80 5.39 8.18
C SER A 505 23.52 5.92 9.43
N GLY A 506 24.84 6.10 9.36
CA GLY A 506 25.67 6.51 10.50
C GLY A 506 26.00 5.44 11.55
N LEU A 507 25.40 4.24 11.45
CA LEU A 507 25.67 3.09 12.31
C LEU A 507 26.46 1.99 11.59
N ILE A 508 26.14 1.76 10.31
CA ILE A 508 26.70 0.71 9.46
C ILE A 508 27.08 1.32 8.11
N HIS A 509 28.28 1.05 7.62
CA HIS A 509 28.65 1.34 6.23
C HIS A 509 27.99 0.32 5.30
N GLY A 510 26.93 0.72 4.60
CA GLY A 510 26.18 -0.20 3.73
C GLY A 510 25.31 -1.16 4.54
N GLN A 511 25.48 -2.46 4.34
CA GLN A 511 24.67 -3.51 4.97
C GLN A 511 25.54 -4.63 5.55
N ILE A 512 25.15 -5.15 6.71
CA ILE A 512 25.73 -6.39 7.27
C ILE A 512 24.74 -7.53 7.02
N SER A 513 25.21 -8.67 6.53
CA SER A 513 24.36 -9.83 6.29
C SER A 513 24.91 -11.10 6.92
N ASN A 514 24.03 -11.82 7.63
CA ASN A 514 24.34 -13.07 8.31
C ASN A 514 23.40 -14.18 7.82
N ASP A 515 23.97 -15.35 7.51
CA ASP A 515 23.20 -16.58 7.28
C ASP A 515 22.90 -17.24 8.62
N LEU A 516 21.62 -17.49 8.87
CA LEU A 516 21.11 -18.10 10.11
C LEU A 516 20.70 -19.57 9.93
N GLY A 517 20.78 -20.10 8.70
CA GLY A 517 20.41 -21.48 8.40
C GLY A 517 18.90 -21.74 8.54
N THR A 518 18.53 -22.86 9.17
CA THR A 518 17.12 -23.24 9.36
C THR A 518 16.70 -23.03 10.81
N LEU A 519 15.67 -22.22 11.04
CA LEU A 519 15.07 -22.02 12.35
C LEU A 519 13.86 -22.95 12.51
N VAL A 520 14.05 -24.07 13.21
CA VAL A 520 13.01 -25.06 13.48
C VAL A 520 11.87 -24.49 14.34
N ALA A 521 10.69 -25.12 14.24
CA ALA A 521 9.49 -24.72 14.98
C ALA A 521 9.73 -24.64 16.50
N GLY A 522 9.21 -23.60 17.14
CA GLY A 522 9.31 -23.36 18.58
C GLY A 522 10.69 -22.95 19.10
N HIS A 523 11.70 -22.82 18.25
CA HIS A 523 13.05 -22.45 18.68
C HIS A 523 13.30 -20.94 18.54
N THR A 524 14.24 -20.47 19.35
CA THR A 524 14.71 -19.09 19.37
C THR A 524 16.17 -19.04 18.96
N ILE A 525 16.51 -18.14 18.04
CA ILE A 525 17.89 -17.79 17.72
C ILE A 525 18.23 -16.44 18.35
N GLN A 526 19.43 -16.37 18.93
CA GLN A 526 19.99 -15.16 19.52
C GLN A 526 21.28 -14.82 18.79
N ILE A 527 21.41 -13.57 18.38
CA ILE A 527 22.53 -13.08 17.58
C ILE A 527 23.13 -11.88 18.29
N HIS A 528 24.46 -11.91 18.42
CA HIS A 528 25.25 -10.89 19.10
C HIS A 528 26.23 -10.28 18.10
N LEU A 529 26.26 -8.96 18.01
CA LEU A 529 27.23 -8.25 17.19
C LEU A 529 27.58 -6.89 17.80
N ASP A 530 28.78 -6.42 17.49
CA ASP A 530 29.25 -5.08 17.87
C ASP A 530 29.22 -4.17 16.64
N LEU A 531 28.58 -3.01 16.79
CA LEU A 531 28.59 -1.93 15.81
C LEU A 531 29.50 -0.80 16.29
N TYR A 532 29.99 0.02 15.37
CA TYR A 532 30.83 1.18 15.67
C TYR A 532 30.24 2.41 14.98
N PRO A 533 29.32 3.14 15.65
CA PRO A 533 28.69 4.33 15.08
C PRO A 533 29.72 5.36 14.65
N PHE A 534 29.52 6.00 13.50
CA PHE A 534 30.45 6.97 12.92
C PHE A 534 29.82 8.35 12.67
N LYS A 535 28.49 8.49 12.81
CA LYS A 535 27.81 9.80 12.78
C LYS A 535 27.02 10.03 14.07
N ALA A 536 27.20 11.21 14.67
CA ALA A 536 26.43 11.64 15.84
C ALA A 536 24.97 11.99 15.48
N GLY A 537 24.10 12.11 16.48
CA GLY A 537 22.68 12.43 16.35
C GLY A 537 21.75 11.23 16.54
N LEU A 538 20.46 11.44 16.28
CA LEU A 538 19.47 10.37 16.29
C LEU A 538 19.66 9.47 15.07
N ARG A 539 19.74 8.16 15.28
CA ARG A 539 19.97 7.13 14.27
C ARG A 539 18.98 5.98 14.46
N GLN A 540 18.70 5.25 13.40
CA GLN A 540 17.85 4.07 13.47
C GLN A 540 18.59 2.84 12.94
N LEU A 541 18.68 1.81 13.78
CA LEU A 541 19.11 0.48 13.38
C LEU A 541 17.90 -0.28 12.85
N GLN A 542 18.00 -0.81 11.64
CA GLN A 542 16.96 -1.61 11.00
C GLN A 542 17.48 -3.03 10.82
N VAL A 543 16.64 -4.00 11.18
CA VAL A 543 16.95 -5.43 11.06
C VAL A 543 15.84 -6.07 10.24
N ARG A 544 16.23 -6.82 9.22
CA ARG A 544 15.34 -7.68 8.45
C ARG A 544 15.80 -9.10 8.53
N VAL A 545 14.85 -10.02 8.67
CA VAL A 545 15.06 -11.45 8.46
C VAL A 545 14.15 -11.93 7.32
N SER A 546 14.72 -12.59 6.31
CA SER A 546 13.96 -13.38 5.33
C SER A 546 14.26 -14.86 5.49
N SER A 547 13.35 -15.67 4.98
CA SER A 547 13.39 -17.12 4.84
C SER A 547 12.68 -17.47 3.52
N SER A 548 12.67 -18.75 3.16
CA SER A 548 11.92 -19.20 1.99
C SER A 548 10.40 -19.04 2.17
N GLU A 549 9.92 -19.10 3.41
CA GLU A 549 8.49 -19.05 3.74
C GLU A 549 7.98 -17.63 4.03
N VAL A 550 8.82 -16.81 4.68
CA VAL A 550 8.51 -15.45 5.13
C VAL A 550 9.67 -14.51 4.79
N LYS A 551 9.41 -13.48 3.98
CA LYS A 551 10.46 -12.58 3.46
C LYS A 551 10.54 -11.23 4.19
N ASP A 552 9.59 -10.95 5.06
CA ASP A 552 9.23 -9.61 5.47
C ASP A 552 9.24 -9.37 6.99
N ILE A 553 10.00 -10.18 7.74
CA ILE A 553 10.19 -9.95 9.17
C ILE A 553 11.13 -8.75 9.34
N LYS A 554 10.59 -7.61 9.77
CA LYS A 554 11.35 -6.37 10.01
C LYS A 554 11.18 -5.85 11.41
N GLY A 555 12.23 -5.23 11.92
CA GLY A 555 12.23 -4.52 13.19
C GLY A 555 13.21 -3.36 13.15
N TYR A 556 13.08 -2.45 14.11
CA TYR A 556 13.98 -1.32 14.25
C TYR A 556 14.18 -0.92 15.70
N ARG A 557 15.26 -0.18 15.94
CA ARG A 557 15.53 0.54 17.20
C ARG A 557 16.19 1.88 16.92
N ASP A 558 15.69 2.90 17.61
CA ASP A 558 16.28 4.22 17.61
C ASP A 558 17.41 4.30 18.64
N ILE A 559 18.46 5.03 18.27
CA ILE A 559 19.71 5.14 19.01
C ILE A 559 20.19 6.57 18.93
N TYR A 560 20.42 7.20 20.07
CA TYR A 560 21.07 8.50 20.13
C TYR A 560 22.58 8.34 20.23
N VAL A 561 23.30 8.77 19.20
CA VAL A 561 24.76 8.70 19.15
C VAL A 561 25.37 10.04 19.54
N ALA A 562 26.07 10.09 20.67
CA ALA A 562 26.81 11.27 21.10
C ALA A 562 28.07 11.47 20.24
N ALA A 563 28.45 12.73 20.01
CA ALA A 563 29.74 13.05 19.39
C ALA A 563 30.90 12.48 20.23
N ALA A 564 31.99 12.09 19.55
CA ALA A 564 33.19 11.66 20.23
C ALA A 564 33.68 12.78 21.16
N ARG A 565 33.98 12.47 22.42
CA ARG A 565 34.62 13.45 23.29
C ARG A 565 35.98 13.79 22.70
N ALA A 566 36.24 15.07 22.43
CA ALA A 566 37.57 15.54 22.09
C ALA A 566 38.51 15.15 23.24
N SER A 567 39.44 14.25 22.95
CA SER A 567 40.49 13.81 23.88
C SER A 567 41.56 14.86 24.04
#